data_AF-A0A7Y4UE74-F1
#
_entry.id   AF-A0A7Y4UE74-F1
#
_cell.length_a   1.000
_cell.length_b   1.000
_cell.length_c   1.000
_cell.angle_alpha   90.00
_cell.angle_beta   90.00
_cell.angle_gamma   90.00
#
_symmetry.space_group_name_H-M   'P 1'
#
loop_
_entity.id
_entity.type
_entity.pdbx_description
1 polymer ?
#
loop_
_entity_poly.entity_id
_entity_poly.type
_entity_poly.pdbx_seq_one_letter_code
_entity_poly.pdbx_strand_id
1 'polypeptide(L)' 'MSLAIAPRKTSQGWMIDLPDDMAEALNVAHGSIALLYVNDGNVETELLPPPTDELKDFFERTYAKYSDTFKELKRLGD' A
#
# COMPACT_ATOMS: atom_id res chain seq x y z
N MET A 1 5.81 -21.33 -8.12
CA MET A 1 6.68 -20.14 -8.09
C MET A 1 6.34 -19.38 -6.81
N SER A 2 7.27 -19.20 -5.88
CA SER A 2 7.02 -18.37 -4.70
C SER A 2 7.06 -16.90 -5.13
N LEU A 3 5.93 -16.20 -5.08
CA LEU A 3 5.90 -14.75 -5.21
C LEU A 3 6.63 -14.19 -3.98
N ALA A 4 7.82 -13.63 -4.21
CA ALA A 4 8.54 -12.93 -3.15
C ALA A 4 7.77 -11.65 -2.83
N ILE A 5 7.23 -11.55 -1.62
CA ILE A 5 6.56 -10.35 -1.14
C ILE A 5 7.65 -9.38 -0.72
N ALA A 6 7.79 -8.28 -1.45
CA ALA A 6 8.77 -7.24 -1.17
C ALA A 6 8.13 -6.12 -0.35
N PRO A 7 8.64 -5.80 0.86
CA PRO A 7 8.19 -4.64 1.61
C PRO A 7 8.47 -3.34 0.86
N ARG A 8 7.51 -2.43 0.85
CA ARG A 8 7.64 -1.09 0.27
C ARG A 8 8.01 -0.09 1.36
N LYS A 9 9.15 0.60 1.22
CA LYS A 9 9.58 1.65 2.15
C LYS A 9 8.70 2.89 2.05
N THR A 10 8.29 3.41 3.19
CA THR A 10 7.59 4.68 3.36
C THR A 10 8.38 5.59 4.29
N SER A 11 7.88 6.80 4.55
CA SER A 11 8.43 7.71 5.56
C SER A 11 8.26 7.20 6.99
N GLN A 12 7.26 6.36 7.24
CA GLN A 12 6.89 5.86 8.57
C GLN A 12 7.38 4.43 8.85
N GLY A 13 7.78 3.69 7.81
CA GLY A 13 8.25 2.32 7.96
C GLY A 13 8.21 1.51 6.67
N TRP A 14 7.74 0.27 6.75
CA TRP A 14 7.55 -0.62 5.60
C TRP A 14 6.11 -1.08 5.49
N MET A 15 5.55 -0.98 4.29
CA MET A 15 4.23 -1.54 3.95
C MET A 15 4.39 -2.87 3.25
N ILE A 16 3.58 -3.85 3.64
CA ILE A 16 3.55 -5.20 3.06
C ILE A 16 2.09 -5.51 2.70
N ASP A 17 1.83 -5.85 1.44
CA ASP A 17 0.53 -6.38 1.05
C ASP A 17 0.36 -7.76 1.71
N LEU A 18 -0.73 -7.97 2.47
CA LEU A 18 -0.99 -9.28 3.03
C LEU A 18 -1.47 -10.23 1.94
N PRO A 19 -0.83 -11.41 1.79
CA PRO A 19 -1.40 -12.52 1.07
C PRO A 19 -2.78 -12.93 1.63
N ASP A 20 -3.62 -13.50 0.76
CA ASP A 20 -4.97 -13.94 1.15
C ASP A 20 -4.94 -14.97 2.29
N ASP A 21 -3.99 -15.92 2.27
CA ASP A 21 -3.83 -16.93 3.33
C ASP A 21 -3.46 -16.31 4.69
N MET A 22 -2.66 -15.23 4.68
CA MET A 22 -2.36 -14.48 5.91
C MET A 22 -3.55 -13.63 6.37
N ALA A 23 -4.28 -13.01 5.44
CA ALA A 23 -5.47 -12.23 5.77
C ALA A 23 -6.55 -13.10 6.43
N GLU A 24 -6.77 -14.31 5.89
CA GLU A 24 -7.65 -15.32 6.47
C GLU A 24 -7.17 -15.77 7.86
N ALA A 25 -5.88 -16.10 8.01
CA ALA A 25 -5.32 -16.53 9.29
C ALA A 25 -5.42 -15.46 10.40
N LEU A 26 -5.36 -14.18 10.03
CA LEU A 26 -5.48 -13.04 10.93
C LEU A 26 -6.92 -12.55 11.10
N ASN A 27 -7.88 -13.14 10.38
CA ASN A 27 -9.29 -12.73 10.35
C ASN A 27 -9.47 -11.24 10.01
N VAL A 28 -8.74 -10.78 8.98
CA VAL A 28 -8.85 -9.41 8.43
C VAL A 28 -9.34 -9.46 6.98
N ALA A 29 -9.78 -8.32 6.45
CA ALA A 29 -10.30 -8.25 5.10
C ALA A 29 -9.20 -8.51 4.05
N HIS A 30 -9.56 -9.20 2.95
CA HIS A 30 -8.68 -9.38 1.80
C HIS A 30 -8.23 -8.03 1.23
N GLY A 31 -6.96 -7.94 0.85
CA GLY A 31 -6.34 -6.69 0.41
C GLY A 31 -5.96 -5.74 1.54
N SER A 32 -5.99 -6.20 2.81
CA SER A 32 -5.38 -5.47 3.92
C SER A 32 -3.87 -5.35 3.75
N ILE A 33 -3.29 -4.34 4.39
CA ILE A 33 -1.86 -4.02 4.32
C ILE A 33 -1.29 -4.03 5.73
N ALA A 34 -0.12 -4.65 5.93
CA ALA A 34 0.63 -4.55 7.17
C ALA A 34 1.61 -3.38 7.09
N LEU A 35 1.55 -2.48 8.07
CA LEU A 35 2.54 -1.43 8.29
C LEU A 35 3.47 -1.86 9.42
N LEU A 36 4.75 -2.03 9.09
CA LEU A 36 5.82 -2.26 10.05
C LEU A 36 6.50 -0.93 10.34
N TYR A 37 6.55 -0.52 11.60
CA TYR A 37 7.19 0.74 12.01
C TYR A 37 7.97 0.57 13.31
N VAL A 38 8.93 1.46 13.54
CA VAL A 38 9.70 1.48 14.79
C VAL A 38 9.01 2.39 15.78
N ASN A 39 8.71 1.87 16.97
CA ASN A 39 8.18 2.63 18.09
C ASN A 39 8.93 2.25 19.38
N ASP A 40 9.50 3.24 20.08
CA ASP A 40 10.28 3.06 21.31
C ASP A 40 11.33 1.92 21.25
N GLY A 41 12.03 1.82 20.12
CA GLY A 41 13.08 0.81 19.90
C GLY A 41 12.57 -0.60 19.56
N ASN A 42 11.25 -0.79 19.48
CA ASN A 42 10.60 -2.03 19.04
C ASN A 42 10.07 -1.90 17.62
N VAL A 43 9.90 -3.03 16.94
CA VAL A 43 9.17 -3.09 15.67
C VAL A 43 7.72 -3.43 15.98
N GLU A 44 6.82 -2.50 15.68
CA GLU A 44 5.38 -2.69 15.79
C GLU A 44 4.77 -2.98 14.42
N THR A 45 3.58 -3.58 14.44
CA THR A 45 2.81 -3.89 13.24
C THR A 45 1.39 -3.38 13.39
N GLU A 46 0.92 -2.63 12.41
CA GLU A 46 -0.48 -2.21 12.29
C GLU A 46 -1.10 -2.80 11.03
N LEU A 47 -2.34 -3.28 11.13
CA LEU A 47 -3.10 -3.82 10.00
C LEU A 47 -4.05 -2.74 9.49
N LEU A 48 -3.80 -2.27 8.28
CA LEU A 48 -4.65 -1.30 7.60
C LEU A 48 -5.70 -2.03 6.76
N PRO A 49 -6.97 -1.63 6.84
CA PRO A 49 -8.01 -2.22 6.02
C PRO A 49 -7.75 -1.94 4.54
N PRO A 50 -8.34 -2.75 3.63
CA PRO A 50 -8.31 -2.43 2.21
C PRO A 50 -8.93 -1.05 1.95
N PRO A 51 -8.46 -0.32 0.93
CA PRO A 51 -9.06 0.95 0.54
C PRO A 51 -10.54 0.74 0.18
N THR A 52 -11.38 1.67 0.64
CA THR A 52 -12.80 1.67 0.30
C THR A 52 -13.01 1.89 -1.19
N ASP A 53 -14.13 1.44 -1.73
CA ASP A 53 -14.44 1.63 -3.15
C ASP A 53 -14.58 3.11 -3.51
N GLU A 54 -15.11 3.94 -2.61
CA GLU A 54 -15.12 5.40 -2.79
C GLU A 54 -13.71 5.98 -2.94
N LEU A 55 -12.75 5.51 -2.13
CA LEU A 55 -11.36 5.97 -2.21
C LEU A 55 -10.70 5.50 -3.51
N LYS A 56 -11.00 4.29 -3.97
CA LYS A 56 -10.53 3.78 -5.27
C LYS A 56 -11.09 4.63 -6.41
N ASP A 57 -12.40 4.87 -6.43
CA ASP A 57 -13.06 5.69 -7.45
C ASP A 57 -12.51 7.12 -7.47
N PHE A 58 -12.28 7.71 -6.29
CA PHE A 58 -11.67 9.03 -6.18
C PHE A 58 -10.24 9.04 -6.75
N PHE A 59 -9.43 8.04 -6.39
CA PHE A 59 -8.07 7.89 -6.90
C PHE A 59 -8.06 7.72 -8.42
N GLU A 60 -8.91 6.83 -8.97
CA GLU A 60 -8.99 6.57 -10.41
C GLU A 60 -9.39 7.83 -11.18
N ARG A 61 -10.39 8.58 -10.70
CA ARG A 61 -10.80 9.85 -11.31
C ARG A 61 -9.69 10.89 -11.27
N THR A 62 -8.97 10.99 -10.15
CA THR A 62 -7.87 11.93 -9.99
C THR A 62 -6.70 11.55 -10.88
N TYR A 63 -6.35 10.28 -10.92
CA TYR A 63 -5.31 9.76 -11.79
C TYR A 63 -5.66 9.98 -13.26
N ALA A 64 -6.87 9.64 -13.71
CA ALA A 64 -7.31 9.86 -15.09
C ALA A 64 -7.19 11.34 -15.50
N LYS A 65 -7.59 12.27 -14.61
CA LYS A 65 -7.52 13.71 -14.86
C LYS A 65 -6.10 14.23 -15.03
N TYR A 66 -5.12 13.68 -14.30
CA TYR A 66 -3.76 14.22 -14.23
C TYR A 66 -2.69 13.29 -14.79
N SER A 67 -3.06 12.12 -15.34
CA SER A 67 -2.10 11.09 -15.77
C SER A 67 -1.10 11.62 -16.80
N ASP A 68 -1.56 12.45 -17.74
CA ASP A 68 -0.68 13.04 -18.76
C ASP A 68 0.25 14.10 -18.16
N THR A 69 -0.21 14.86 -17.17
CA THR A 69 0.64 15.78 -16.41
C THR A 69 1.73 15.03 -15.65
N PHE A 70 1.40 13.91 -15.00
CA PHE A 70 2.40 13.08 -14.30
C PHE A 70 3.41 12.45 -15.26
N LYS A 71 2.98 11.99 -16.45
CA LYS A 71 3.89 11.47 -17.47
C LYS A 71 4.86 12.55 -17.96
N GLU A 72 4.36 13.77 -18.15
CA GLU A 72 5.19 14.88 -18.62
C GLU A 72 6.18 15.35 -17.54
N LEU A 73 5.76 15.43 -16.28
CA LEU A 73 6.67 15.75 -15.16
C LEU A 73 7.77 14.69 -15.02
N LYS A 74 7.40 13.41 -15.09
CA LYS A 74 8.37 12.30 -15.08
C LYS A 74 9.34 12.33 -16.28
N ARG A 75 8.88 12.79 -17.45
CA ARG A 75 9.74 12.99 -18.64
C ARG A 75 10.76 14.11 -18.42
N LEU A 76 10.37 15.16 -17.69
CA LEU A 76 11.21 16.31 -17.39
C LEU A 76 12.20 16.07 -16.25
N GLY A 77 12.11 14.93 -15.56
CA GLY A 77 13.06 14.51 -14.53
C GLY A 77 12.67 14.87 -13.10
N ASP A 78 11.40 15.26 -12.89
CA ASP A 78 10.76 15.35 -11.56
C ASP A 78 10.19 13.99 -11.12
#